data_AF-A0A316N4M0-F1
#
_entry.id   AF-A0A316N4M0-F1
#
_cell.length_a   1.000
_cell.length_b   1.000
_cell.length_c   1.000
_cell.angle_alpha   90.00
_cell.angle_beta   90.00
_cell.angle_gamma   90.00
#
_symmetry.space_group_name_H-M   'P 1'
#
loop_
_entity.id
_entity.type
_entity.pdbx_description
1 polymer ?
#
loop_
_entity_poly.entity_id
_entity_poly.type
_entity_poly.pdbx_seq_one_letter_code
_entity_poly.pdbx_strand_id
1 'polypeptide(L)'
;MLDLLQLLRERVEPSKIKRVSGRQGGEYHSPCPLCGGTDRFTVFPAQAGGELCQKHGIDGTWACPRGCGRGGDVISWFMEVEGLSFAEACAELKIPLEGREQQRRSYRPLRAPRQERAEAFAPASYAPPMDQWRIQATKLATEAHARLLETPAMLRYLAARALPEAAVRAYRLGYIEAEGKQTDCIFRARAAFGLPEKKGAQGKAVRAFRIPRGITIPAWSNEGECLRIRIRRCDADRDRSNPKDPKYLLVPQPGQPYSAPLMLPPEDVPPELATWVVVEAELDAMAIHHACGGTVGALSILTVRVKPDQKAHAALSRAARILVALDVDEDKKDGSNPGADAWPWWKRTYPQARLWPVPEGKDPGEAFTRGVDLAAWVFAGTPLRMGKAASVSGQRNGEKTDSAVAVSVGAVGKSESTPSGEKERPYFRCWQVPEDARSFAEVVLPSSRITHADLLRSLRKRPLDHPDCLVPCPRTRPAFWWRYRKDCLRCGGHPLCLTGLLQSQLFQEAAYGSADISCESVHVAG
;
A
#
# COMPACT_ATOMS: atom_id res chain seq x y z
N MET A 1 -26.08 33.42 -45.00
CA MET A 1 -26.80 32.15 -44.76
C MET A 1 -25.94 31.11 -45.45
N LEU A 2 -25.29 30.22 -44.68
CA LEU A 2 -24.34 29.26 -45.25
C LEU A 2 -25.12 28.20 -46.03
N ASP A 3 -24.90 28.13 -47.34
CA ASP A 3 -25.45 27.12 -48.23
C ASP A 3 -24.41 26.01 -48.46
N LEU A 4 -24.84 24.75 -48.41
CA LEU A 4 -23.99 23.59 -48.65
C LEU A 4 -23.27 23.65 -50.02
N LEU A 5 -23.89 24.27 -51.03
CA LEU A 5 -23.24 24.49 -52.32
C LEU A 5 -22.08 25.50 -52.24
N GLN A 6 -22.19 26.50 -51.35
CA GLN A 6 -21.11 27.45 -51.10
C GLN A 6 -19.94 26.76 -50.39
N LEU A 7 -20.23 25.93 -49.39
CA LEU A 7 -19.23 25.11 -48.69
C LEU A 7 -18.49 24.17 -49.66
N LEU A 8 -19.21 23.56 -50.61
CA LEU A 8 -18.58 22.75 -51.64
C LEU A 8 -17.62 23.56 -52.54
N ARG A 9 -17.99 24.78 -52.91
CA ARG A 9 -17.17 25.67 -53.77
C ARG A 9 -15.88 26.14 -53.09
N GLU A 10 -15.84 26.14 -51.75
CA GLU A 10 -14.62 26.45 -51.00
C GLU A 10 -13.63 25.28 -51.00
N ARG A 11 -14.11 24.04 -51.18
CA ARG A 11 -13.30 22.82 -51.15
C ARG A 11 -12.97 22.25 -52.52
N VAL A 12 -13.79 22.55 -53.53
CA VAL A 12 -13.66 22.03 -54.89
C VAL A 12 -13.61 23.17 -55.88
N GLU A 13 -12.65 23.10 -56.80
CA GLU A 13 -12.50 24.06 -57.87
C GLU A 13 -13.82 24.21 -58.68
N PRO A 14 -14.33 25.44 -58.88
CA PRO A 14 -15.66 25.65 -59.48
C PRO A 14 -15.86 25.00 -60.85
N SER A 15 -14.80 24.85 -61.64
CA SER A 15 -14.81 24.19 -62.96
C SER A 15 -15.14 22.69 -62.89
N LYS A 16 -15.00 22.07 -61.72
CA LYS A 16 -15.24 20.63 -61.49
C LYS A 16 -16.61 20.34 -60.86
N ILE A 17 -17.38 21.38 -60.53
CA ILE A 17 -18.73 21.25 -59.98
C ILE A 17 -19.73 21.35 -61.13
N LYS A 18 -20.35 20.23 -61.49
CA LYS A 18 -21.33 20.15 -62.60
C LYS A 18 -22.74 20.11 -62.05
N ARG A 19 -23.62 20.99 -62.53
CA ARG A 19 -25.05 20.90 -62.27
C ARG A 19 -25.66 19.85 -63.20
N VAL A 20 -26.20 18.77 -62.63
CA VAL A 20 -26.75 17.62 -63.35
C VAL A 20 -28.27 17.70 -63.47
N SER A 21 -28.94 18.34 -62.51
CA SER A 21 -30.39 18.53 -62.53
C SER A 21 -30.81 19.92 -62.05
N GLY A 22 -31.96 20.38 -62.53
CA GLY A 22 -32.58 21.66 -62.15
C GLY A 22 -33.71 21.55 -61.13
N ARG A 23 -34.18 20.34 -60.80
CA ARG A 23 -35.30 20.13 -59.84
C ARG A 23 -34.85 20.40 -58.40
N GLN A 24 -35.75 20.96 -57.59
CA GLN A 24 -35.59 21.16 -56.13
C GLN A 24 -34.21 21.76 -55.74
N GLY A 25 -33.90 22.98 -56.22
CA GLY A 25 -32.62 23.65 -55.93
C GLY A 25 -31.42 23.17 -56.75
N GLY A 26 -31.56 22.02 -57.42
CA GLY A 26 -30.58 21.44 -58.33
C GLY A 26 -29.71 20.36 -57.69
N GLU A 27 -29.15 19.51 -58.54
CA GLU A 27 -28.23 18.44 -58.14
C GLU A 27 -26.86 18.74 -58.70
N TYR A 28 -25.83 18.72 -57.85
CA TYR A 28 -24.46 19.08 -58.22
C TYR A 28 -23.53 17.91 -58.00
N HIS A 29 -22.75 17.55 -59.02
CA HIS A 29 -21.76 16.47 -58.99
C HIS A 29 -20.35 17.06 -59.01
N SER A 30 -19.46 16.48 -58.21
CA SER A 30 -18.08 16.95 -58.06
C SER A 30 -17.13 15.84 -57.59
N PRO A 31 -15.80 16.08 -57.59
CA PRO A 31 -14.84 15.33 -56.80
C PRO A 31 -15.19 15.34 -55.30
N CYS A 32 -15.00 14.21 -54.60
CA CYS A 32 -15.27 14.17 -53.17
C CYS A 32 -14.15 14.87 -52.37
N PRO A 33 -14.47 15.81 -51.47
CA PRO A 33 -13.47 16.43 -50.59
C PRO A 33 -12.73 15.45 -49.66
N LEU A 34 -13.35 14.30 -49.34
CA LEU A 34 -12.81 13.31 -48.41
C LEU A 34 -11.96 12.22 -49.07
N CYS A 35 -12.41 11.71 -50.22
CA CYS A 35 -11.80 10.55 -50.88
C CYS A 35 -11.39 10.80 -52.34
N GLY A 36 -11.51 12.04 -52.81
CA GLY A 36 -11.24 12.42 -54.19
C GLY A 36 -12.18 11.75 -55.21
N GLY A 37 -11.71 11.62 -56.44
CA GLY A 37 -12.48 11.12 -57.60
C GLY A 37 -12.83 12.24 -58.58
N THR A 38 -13.70 11.94 -59.54
CA THR A 38 -14.05 12.86 -60.64
C THR A 38 -15.39 13.55 -60.45
N ASP A 39 -16.45 12.81 -60.15
CA ASP A 39 -17.85 13.29 -60.26
C ASP A 39 -18.85 12.52 -59.38
N ARG A 40 -18.36 11.73 -58.41
CA ARG A 40 -19.18 10.82 -57.58
C ARG A 40 -19.74 11.45 -56.30
N PHE A 41 -19.39 12.71 -56.03
CA PHE A 41 -19.88 13.43 -54.86
C PHE A 41 -21.07 14.30 -55.25
N THR A 42 -22.22 14.03 -54.66
CA THR A 42 -23.49 14.66 -55.00
C THR A 42 -23.94 15.58 -53.88
N VAL A 43 -24.34 16.80 -54.23
CA VAL A 43 -24.93 17.79 -53.30
C VAL A 43 -26.32 18.20 -53.81
N PHE A 44 -27.27 18.22 -52.88
CA PHE A 44 -28.65 18.66 -53.08
C PHE A 44 -28.95 19.86 -52.17
N PRO A 45 -28.77 21.11 -52.65
CA PRO A 45 -28.82 22.30 -51.78
C PRO A 45 -30.19 22.59 -51.18
N ALA A 46 -31.29 22.26 -51.87
CA ALA A 46 -32.66 22.49 -51.37
C ALA A 46 -33.36 21.21 -50.88
N GLN A 47 -32.61 20.13 -50.69
CA GLN A 47 -33.15 18.95 -50.02
C GLN A 47 -33.13 19.18 -48.52
N ALA A 48 -34.28 18.95 -47.87
CA ALA A 48 -34.39 19.06 -46.42
C ALA A 48 -33.36 18.16 -45.72
N GLY A 49 -32.56 18.76 -44.82
CA GLY A 49 -31.52 18.07 -44.05
C GLY A 49 -32.09 17.18 -42.93
N GLY A 50 -31.29 16.86 -41.91
CA GLY A 50 -31.78 16.18 -40.71
C GLY A 50 -32.80 17.02 -39.92
N GLU A 51 -33.51 16.41 -38.98
CA GLU A 51 -34.57 17.05 -38.16
C GLU A 51 -34.12 18.37 -37.51
N LEU A 52 -32.87 18.41 -37.02
CA LEU A 52 -32.30 19.61 -36.42
C LEU A 52 -32.05 20.72 -37.45
N CYS A 53 -31.53 20.39 -38.63
CA CYS A 53 -31.35 21.36 -39.71
C CYS A 53 -32.69 21.93 -40.19
N GLN A 54 -33.71 21.06 -40.34
CA GLN A 54 -35.06 21.48 -40.75
C GLN A 54 -35.71 22.43 -39.75
N LYS A 55 -35.60 22.17 -38.44
CA LYS A 55 -36.14 23.03 -37.37
C LYS A 55 -35.57 24.45 -37.42
N HIS A 56 -34.36 24.61 -37.96
CA HIS A 56 -33.67 25.89 -38.07
C HIS A 56 -33.62 26.46 -39.49
N GLY A 57 -34.39 25.89 -40.43
CA GLY A 57 -34.49 26.38 -41.81
C GLY A 57 -33.20 26.23 -42.61
N ILE A 58 -32.40 25.20 -42.30
CA ILE A 58 -31.15 24.88 -43.00
C ILE A 58 -31.41 23.67 -43.91
N ASP A 59 -31.36 23.93 -45.22
CA ASP A 59 -31.48 22.91 -46.26
C ASP A 59 -30.10 22.51 -46.78
N GLY A 60 -30.00 21.31 -47.32
CA GLY A 60 -28.78 20.79 -47.92
C GLY A 60 -28.45 19.39 -47.44
N THR A 61 -28.33 18.46 -48.38
CA THR A 61 -27.76 17.13 -48.14
C THR A 61 -26.63 16.85 -49.12
N TRP A 62 -25.71 15.98 -48.71
CA TRP A 62 -24.61 15.51 -49.54
C TRP A 62 -24.42 14.01 -49.38
N ALA A 63 -23.91 13.37 -50.42
CA ALA A 63 -23.56 11.96 -50.39
C ALA A 63 -22.41 11.64 -51.35
N CYS A 64 -21.56 10.69 -50.96
CA CYS A 64 -20.56 10.06 -51.81
C CYS A 64 -20.84 8.55 -51.94
N PRO A 65 -21.93 8.15 -52.63
CA PRO A 65 -22.42 6.77 -52.60
C PRO A 65 -21.43 5.76 -53.20
N ARG A 66 -20.61 6.18 -54.18
CA ARG A 66 -19.68 5.30 -54.93
C ARG A 66 -18.20 5.54 -54.56
N GLY A 67 -17.95 6.22 -53.46
CA GLY A 67 -16.60 6.54 -52.95
C GLY A 67 -16.44 6.07 -51.52
N CYS A 68 -16.43 7.00 -50.57
CA CYS A 68 -16.32 6.70 -49.14
C CYS A 68 -17.64 6.26 -48.49
N GLY A 69 -18.77 6.28 -49.21
CA GLY A 69 -20.08 5.88 -48.69
C GLY A 69 -20.66 6.84 -47.64
N ARG A 70 -19.99 7.97 -47.38
CA ARG A 70 -20.43 8.97 -46.40
C ARG A 70 -21.45 9.92 -47.03
N GLY A 71 -22.37 10.39 -46.20
CA GLY A 71 -23.37 11.37 -46.56
C GLY A 71 -24.11 11.87 -45.33
N GLY A 72 -24.80 12.98 -45.48
CA GLY A 72 -25.55 13.60 -44.40
C GLY A 72 -26.03 15.00 -44.76
N ASP A 73 -26.35 15.77 -43.73
CA ASP A 73 -26.77 17.16 -43.83
C ASP A 73 -25.58 18.13 -43.65
N VAL A 74 -25.89 19.42 -43.55
CA VAL A 74 -24.90 20.48 -43.36
C VAL A 74 -24.13 20.34 -42.04
N ILE A 75 -24.73 19.80 -40.97
CA ILE A 75 -24.01 19.50 -39.72
C ILE A 75 -22.99 18.38 -39.97
N SER A 76 -23.42 17.32 -40.65
CA SER A 76 -22.55 16.20 -41.02
C SER A 76 -21.39 16.64 -41.93
N TRP A 77 -21.60 17.66 -42.76
CA TRP A 77 -20.53 18.30 -43.54
C TRP A 77 -19.44 18.90 -42.64
N PHE A 78 -19.81 19.74 -41.68
CA PHE A 78 -18.85 20.35 -40.75
C PHE A 78 -18.12 19.33 -39.90
N MET A 79 -18.79 18.24 -39.51
CA MET A 79 -18.15 17.20 -38.72
C MET A 79 -17.17 16.36 -39.55
N GLU A 80 -17.59 15.89 -40.72
CA GLU A 80 -16.82 14.91 -41.50
C GLU A 80 -15.79 15.56 -42.43
N VAL A 81 -16.10 16.73 -42.99
CA VAL A 81 -15.26 17.44 -43.98
C VAL A 81 -14.40 18.51 -43.31
N GLU A 82 -14.96 19.27 -42.36
CA GLU A 82 -14.24 20.35 -41.67
C GLU A 82 -13.58 19.87 -40.35
N GLY A 83 -13.91 18.65 -39.88
CA GLY A 83 -13.34 18.08 -38.66
C GLY A 83 -13.81 18.73 -37.36
N LEU A 84 -14.91 19.49 -37.41
CA LEU A 84 -15.47 20.16 -36.23
C LEU A 84 -16.24 19.19 -35.33
N SER A 85 -16.27 19.46 -34.03
CA SER A 85 -17.21 18.77 -33.15
C SER A 85 -18.65 19.18 -33.45
N PHE A 86 -19.63 18.35 -33.06
CA PHE A 86 -21.06 18.67 -33.21
C PHE A 86 -21.42 20.04 -32.59
N ALA A 87 -20.80 20.40 -31.46
CA ALA A 87 -21.06 21.67 -30.79
C ALA A 87 -20.53 22.87 -31.60
N GLU A 88 -19.35 22.73 -32.20
CA GLU A 88 -18.74 23.75 -33.07
C GLU A 88 -19.52 23.88 -34.39
N ALA A 89 -19.97 22.75 -34.96
CA ALA A 89 -20.83 22.74 -36.15
C ALA A 89 -22.17 23.46 -35.90
N CYS A 90 -22.82 23.22 -34.75
CA CYS A 90 -24.05 23.92 -34.37
C CYS A 90 -23.80 25.41 -34.12
N ALA A 91 -22.64 25.79 -33.56
CA ALA A 91 -22.27 27.19 -33.35
C ALA A 91 -22.07 27.92 -34.68
N GLU A 92 -21.38 27.31 -35.65
CA GLU A 92 -21.15 27.86 -36.99
C GLU A 92 -22.48 28.07 -37.75
N LEU A 93 -23.39 27.11 -37.61
CA LEU A 93 -24.74 27.16 -38.17
C LEU A 93 -25.71 28.05 -37.39
N LYS A 94 -25.26 28.69 -36.30
CA LYS A 94 -26.09 29.51 -35.39
C LYS A 94 -27.33 28.77 -34.88
N ILE A 95 -27.22 27.44 -34.73
CA ILE A 95 -28.26 26.59 -34.14
C ILE A 95 -28.11 26.70 -32.61
N PRO A 96 -29.07 27.34 -31.91
CA PRO A 96 -29.03 27.39 -30.46
C PRO A 96 -29.16 25.96 -29.90
N LEU A 97 -28.10 25.46 -29.27
CA LEU A 97 -28.16 24.20 -28.54
C LEU A 97 -28.94 24.43 -27.24
N GLU A 98 -30.26 24.26 -27.30
CA GLU A 98 -31.13 24.20 -26.13
C GLU A 98 -30.60 23.09 -25.20
N GLY A 99 -30.04 23.49 -24.06
CA GLY A 99 -29.55 22.56 -23.03
C GLY A 99 -28.04 22.44 -22.84
N ARG A 100 -27.22 23.34 -23.41
CA ARG A 100 -25.80 23.48 -23.00
C ARG A 100 -25.34 24.94 -22.94
N GLU A 101 -26.04 25.76 -22.16
CA GLU A 101 -25.35 26.88 -21.53
C GLU A 101 -24.23 26.32 -20.67
N GLN A 102 -23.02 26.81 -20.93
CA GLN A 102 -21.86 26.71 -20.08
C GLN A 102 -22.16 27.44 -18.76
N GLN A 103 -23.02 26.86 -17.93
CA GLN A 103 -22.93 27.08 -16.51
C GLN A 103 -21.55 26.57 -16.12
N ARG A 104 -20.66 27.52 -15.81
CA ARG A 104 -19.59 27.31 -14.82
C ARG A 104 -20.11 26.29 -13.84
N ARG A 105 -19.49 25.11 -13.76
CA ARG A 105 -19.92 24.03 -12.88
C ARG A 105 -20.01 24.57 -11.46
N SER A 106 -21.17 25.13 -11.08
CA SER A 106 -21.61 25.08 -9.71
C SER A 106 -21.73 23.60 -9.45
N TYR A 107 -21.07 23.17 -8.38
CA TYR A 107 -21.09 21.79 -7.92
C TYR A 107 -22.55 21.34 -7.91
N ARG A 108 -22.99 20.55 -8.89
CA ARG A 108 -24.22 19.77 -8.73
C ARG A 108 -23.87 18.85 -7.58
N PRO A 109 -24.49 18.99 -6.39
CA PRO A 109 -24.25 18.01 -5.35
C PRO A 109 -24.59 16.68 -6.01
N LEU A 110 -23.66 15.73 -5.98
CA LEU A 110 -23.99 14.34 -6.28
C LEU A 110 -25.30 14.09 -5.56
N ARG A 111 -26.37 13.75 -6.30
CA ARG A 111 -27.62 13.34 -5.66
C ARG A 111 -27.16 12.20 -4.77
N ALA A 112 -27.17 12.42 -3.45
CA ALA A 112 -26.68 11.43 -2.51
C ALA A 112 -27.41 10.13 -2.89
N PRO A 113 -26.69 9.01 -3.07
CA PRO A 113 -27.36 7.74 -3.30
C PRO A 113 -28.46 7.67 -2.25
N ARG A 114 -29.69 7.35 -2.67
CA ARG A 114 -30.83 7.25 -1.76
C ARG A 114 -30.36 6.36 -0.61
N GLN A 115 -30.02 7.00 0.51
CA GLN A 115 -29.68 6.28 1.72
C GLN A 115 -31.01 5.67 2.09
N GLU A 116 -31.20 4.38 1.79
CA GLU A 116 -32.07 3.56 2.60
C GLU A 116 -31.75 3.95 4.03
N ARG A 117 -32.75 4.49 4.76
CA ARG A 117 -32.57 4.86 6.16
C ARG A 117 -32.04 3.61 6.84
N ALA A 118 -30.73 3.56 7.03
CA ALA A 118 -30.10 2.49 7.76
C ALA A 118 -30.78 2.53 9.14
N GLU A 119 -31.28 1.39 9.59
CA GLU A 119 -31.56 1.22 11.02
C GLU A 119 -30.33 1.74 11.75
N ALA A 120 -30.50 2.79 12.55
CA ALA A 120 -29.38 3.48 13.17
C ALA A 120 -28.65 2.46 14.05
N PHE A 121 -27.44 2.08 13.64
CA PHE A 121 -26.60 1.19 14.42
C PHE A 121 -26.40 1.83 15.80
N ALA A 122 -26.88 1.15 16.86
CA ALA A 122 -26.70 1.58 18.23
C ALA A 122 -25.44 0.92 18.81
N PRO A 123 -24.30 1.63 18.88
CA PRO A 123 -23.06 1.03 19.34
C PRO A 123 -23.09 0.76 20.84
N ALA A 124 -22.42 -0.32 21.26
CA ALA A 124 -22.27 -0.65 22.68
C ALA A 124 -21.40 0.39 23.40
N SER A 125 -21.65 0.57 24.69
CA SER A 125 -20.80 1.36 25.60
C SER A 125 -20.37 0.47 26.76
N TYR A 126 -19.11 0.60 27.18
CA TYR A 126 -18.51 -0.25 28.21
C TYR A 126 -18.11 0.59 29.41
N ALA A 127 -18.71 0.30 30.56
CA ALA A 127 -18.27 0.86 31.84
C ALA A 127 -16.90 0.27 32.21
N PRO A 128 -15.99 1.05 32.83
CA PRO A 128 -14.73 0.54 33.31
C PRO A 128 -14.95 -0.55 34.37
N PRO A 129 -14.06 -1.56 34.48
CA PRO A 129 -14.11 -2.56 35.55
C PRO A 129 -13.99 -1.90 36.93
N MET A 130 -14.35 -2.60 38.00
CA MET A 130 -14.23 -2.08 39.37
C MET A 130 -12.79 -1.69 39.75
N ASP A 131 -12.65 -0.68 40.62
CA ASP A 131 -11.37 -0.08 41.01
C ASP A 131 -10.35 -1.12 41.53
N GLN A 132 -10.79 -2.01 42.41
CA GLN A 132 -9.94 -3.07 42.97
C GLN A 132 -9.32 -3.95 41.86
N TRP A 133 -10.11 -4.29 40.84
CA TRP A 133 -9.62 -5.06 39.71
C TRP A 133 -8.62 -4.25 38.89
N ARG A 134 -8.93 -2.97 38.60
CA ARG A 134 -8.04 -2.08 37.81
C ARG A 134 -6.69 -1.90 38.50
N ILE A 135 -6.65 -1.74 39.81
CA ILE A 135 -5.40 -1.63 40.59
C ILE A 135 -4.54 -2.87 40.41
N GLN A 136 -5.09 -4.07 40.63
CA GLN A 136 -4.34 -5.32 40.50
C GLN A 136 -3.94 -5.62 39.04
N ALA A 137 -4.83 -5.35 38.09
CA ALA A 137 -4.54 -5.52 36.67
C ALA A 137 -3.43 -4.57 36.20
N THR A 138 -3.46 -3.31 36.64
CA THR A 138 -2.41 -2.31 36.32
C THR A 138 -1.06 -2.75 36.85
N LYS A 139 -1.02 -3.24 38.09
CA LYS A 139 0.20 -3.82 38.68
C LYS A 139 0.71 -5.00 37.86
N LEU A 140 -0.16 -5.99 37.59
CA LEU A 140 0.18 -7.18 36.81
C LEU A 140 0.70 -6.83 35.41
N ALA A 141 0.03 -5.91 34.71
CA ALA A 141 0.42 -5.47 33.37
C ALA A 141 1.76 -4.73 33.37
N THR A 142 2.02 -3.91 34.39
CA THR A 142 3.29 -3.17 34.53
C THR A 142 4.46 -4.11 34.83
N GLU A 143 4.27 -5.09 35.73
CA GLU A 143 5.26 -6.14 36.01
C GLU A 143 5.54 -7.00 34.77
N ALA A 144 4.48 -7.40 34.06
CA ALA A 144 4.61 -8.16 32.82
C ALA A 144 5.33 -7.35 31.73
N HIS A 145 5.10 -6.03 31.66
CA HIS A 145 5.82 -5.15 30.73
C HIS A 145 7.32 -5.13 31.01
N ALA A 146 7.71 -4.90 32.27
CA ALA A 146 9.12 -4.94 32.68
C ALA A 146 9.77 -6.30 32.33
N ARG A 147 9.07 -7.40 32.64
CA ARG A 147 9.54 -8.75 32.31
C ARG A 147 9.72 -8.99 30.81
N LEU A 148 8.81 -8.48 29.96
CA LEU A 148 8.95 -8.63 28.51
C LEU A 148 10.22 -7.95 27.98
N LEU A 149 10.57 -6.77 28.51
CA LEU A 149 11.79 -6.05 28.13
C LEU A 149 13.07 -6.81 28.53
N GLU A 150 13.00 -7.60 29.58
CA GLU A 150 14.08 -8.49 30.03
C GLU A 150 14.11 -9.84 29.29
N THR A 151 13.21 -10.08 28.33
CA THR A 151 13.05 -11.37 27.65
C THR A 151 13.36 -11.28 26.14
N PRO A 152 14.65 -11.36 25.71
CA PRO A 152 15.05 -11.19 24.32
C PRO A 152 14.34 -12.12 23.33
N ALA A 153 14.03 -13.35 23.73
CA ALA A 153 13.33 -14.31 22.87
C ALA A 153 11.92 -13.82 22.47
N MET A 154 11.20 -13.20 23.41
CA MET A 154 9.86 -12.68 23.16
C MET A 154 9.90 -11.35 22.40
N LEU A 155 10.92 -10.51 22.63
CA LEU A 155 11.16 -9.32 21.82
C LEU A 155 11.42 -9.68 20.35
N ARG A 156 12.24 -10.71 20.09
CA ARG A 156 12.47 -11.21 18.72
C ARG A 156 11.19 -11.74 18.09
N TYR A 157 10.37 -12.48 18.85
CA TYR A 157 9.08 -12.97 18.38
C TYR A 157 8.13 -11.83 17.95
N LEU A 158 8.05 -10.77 18.75
CA LEU A 158 7.22 -9.60 18.43
C LEU A 158 7.80 -8.79 17.27
N ALA A 159 9.13 -8.61 17.21
CA ALA A 159 9.79 -7.92 16.11
C ALA A 159 9.53 -8.60 14.76
N ALA A 160 9.52 -9.94 14.73
CA ALA A 160 9.15 -10.72 13.54
C ALA A 160 7.70 -10.49 13.07
N ARG A 161 6.84 -9.87 13.91
CA ARG A 161 5.46 -9.48 13.61
C ARG A 161 5.29 -7.96 13.53
N ALA A 162 6.32 -7.23 13.10
CA ALA A 162 6.33 -5.77 13.00
C ALA A 162 6.14 -5.01 14.33
N LEU A 163 6.42 -5.65 15.46
CA LEU A 163 6.39 -5.02 16.79
C LEU A 163 7.80 -5.02 17.39
N PRO A 164 8.70 -4.12 16.94
CA PRO A 164 10.02 -3.96 17.54
C PRO A 164 9.91 -3.46 18.98
N GLU A 165 11.03 -3.45 19.72
CA GLU A 165 11.06 -3.02 21.12
C GLU A 165 10.46 -1.62 21.34
N ALA A 166 10.67 -0.69 20.40
CA ALA A 166 10.04 0.63 20.44
C ALA A 166 8.50 0.56 20.48
N ALA A 167 7.90 -0.31 19.67
CA ALA A 167 6.46 -0.56 19.69
C ALA A 167 6.02 -1.23 21.00
N VAL A 168 6.79 -2.21 21.49
CA VAL A 168 6.54 -2.89 22.77
C VAL A 168 6.48 -1.90 23.93
N ARG A 169 7.40 -0.93 23.96
CA ARG A 169 7.43 0.18 24.94
C ARG A 169 6.24 1.10 24.76
N ALA A 170 5.96 1.54 23.53
CA ALA A 170 4.87 2.47 23.25
C ALA A 170 3.50 1.91 23.68
N TYR A 171 3.22 0.64 23.38
CA TYR A 171 1.93 0.01 23.70
C TYR A 171 1.91 -0.72 25.05
N ARG A 172 3.03 -0.71 25.77
CA ARG A 172 3.21 -1.38 27.06
C ARG A 172 2.75 -2.85 27.03
N LEU A 173 3.14 -3.56 25.96
CA LEU A 173 2.97 -5.01 25.87
C LEU A 173 3.78 -5.69 26.97
N GLY A 174 3.35 -6.86 27.43
CA GLY A 174 4.04 -7.57 28.50
C GLY A 174 4.13 -9.07 28.26
N TYR A 175 4.81 -9.76 29.17
CA TYR A 175 4.98 -11.20 29.16
C TYR A 175 4.83 -11.74 30.57
N ILE A 176 3.94 -12.72 30.72
CA ILE A 176 3.84 -13.52 31.93
C ILE A 176 4.62 -14.81 31.68
N GLU A 177 5.61 -15.07 32.53
CA GLU A 177 6.32 -16.34 32.64
C GLU A 177 5.59 -17.28 33.61
N ALA A 178 5.86 -18.58 33.56
CA ALA A 178 5.36 -19.51 34.56
C ALA A 178 6.12 -19.35 35.89
N GLU A 179 5.45 -19.63 37.02
CA GLU A 179 6.00 -19.39 38.36
C GLU A 179 5.99 -20.66 39.22
N GLY A 180 7.05 -20.85 40.02
CA GLY A 180 7.16 -21.93 41.00
C GLY A 180 7.22 -23.31 40.36
N LYS A 181 6.29 -24.20 40.74
CA LYS A 181 6.21 -25.58 40.20
C LYS A 181 5.43 -25.68 38.88
N GLN A 182 4.88 -24.57 38.39
CA GLN A 182 4.07 -24.56 37.18
C GLN A 182 4.96 -24.36 35.96
N THR A 183 4.62 -25.02 34.85
CA THR A 183 5.39 -24.92 33.59
C THR A 183 4.79 -23.90 32.62
N ASP A 184 3.51 -23.53 32.78
CA ASP A 184 2.74 -22.80 31.77
C ASP A 184 1.81 -21.72 32.34
N CYS A 185 1.90 -21.39 33.64
CA CYS A 185 0.98 -20.44 34.27
C CYS A 185 1.48 -19.88 35.60
N ILE A 186 0.75 -18.85 36.06
CA ILE A 186 0.81 -18.31 37.42
C ILE A 186 -0.57 -18.43 38.08
N PHE A 187 -0.59 -18.47 39.41
CA PHE A 187 -1.83 -18.41 40.19
C PHE A 187 -1.91 -17.10 40.96
N ARG A 188 -3.10 -16.49 40.96
CA ARG A 188 -3.39 -15.29 41.76
C ARG A 188 -4.68 -15.49 42.55
N ALA A 189 -4.74 -14.89 43.73
CA ALA A 189 -5.93 -14.95 44.57
C ALA A 189 -7.11 -14.23 43.90
N ARG A 190 -8.28 -14.87 43.87
CA ARG A 190 -9.52 -14.29 43.33
C ARG A 190 -9.93 -13.03 44.10
N ALA A 191 -9.85 -13.11 45.43
CA ALA A 191 -10.19 -12.01 46.32
C ALA A 191 -9.34 -10.76 46.06
N ALA A 192 -8.06 -10.92 45.69
CA ALA A 192 -7.19 -9.78 45.38
C ALA A 192 -7.72 -8.97 44.18
N PHE A 193 -8.23 -9.66 43.14
CA PHE A 193 -8.82 -9.06 41.94
C PHE A 193 -10.30 -8.69 42.09
N GLY A 194 -10.88 -8.78 43.30
CA GLY A 194 -12.31 -8.53 43.53
C GLY A 194 -13.23 -9.56 42.83
N LEU A 195 -12.71 -10.73 42.47
CA LEU A 195 -13.48 -11.76 41.79
C LEU A 195 -14.36 -12.53 42.79
N PRO A 196 -15.63 -12.83 42.45
CA PRO A 196 -16.52 -13.57 43.33
C PRO A 196 -15.99 -14.98 43.58
N GLU A 197 -16.33 -15.55 44.74
CA GLU A 197 -15.99 -16.92 45.07
C GLU A 197 -16.55 -17.89 44.02
N LYS A 198 -15.73 -18.85 43.61
CA LYS A 198 -16.15 -19.91 42.69
C LYS A 198 -16.09 -21.23 43.43
N LYS A 199 -17.18 -22.01 43.40
CA LYS A 199 -17.18 -23.38 43.90
C LYS A 199 -16.59 -24.30 42.83
N GLY A 200 -15.60 -25.11 43.23
CA GLY A 200 -14.95 -26.09 42.37
C GLY A 200 -15.70 -27.43 42.36
N ALA A 201 -15.08 -28.44 41.75
CA ALA A 201 -15.57 -29.81 41.87
C ALA A 201 -15.64 -30.21 43.36
N GLN A 202 -16.74 -30.85 43.77
CA GLN A 202 -17.04 -31.21 45.16
C GLN A 202 -17.34 -30.04 46.12
N GLY A 203 -17.69 -28.85 45.61
CA GLY A 203 -18.19 -27.74 46.45
C GLY A 203 -17.13 -26.96 47.23
N LYS A 204 -15.84 -27.32 47.10
CA LYS A 204 -14.72 -26.59 47.71
C LYS A 204 -14.54 -25.20 47.09
N ALA A 205 -14.25 -24.19 47.91
CA ALA A 205 -14.00 -22.83 47.43
C ALA A 205 -12.68 -22.75 46.66
N VAL A 206 -12.75 -22.33 45.39
CA VAL A 206 -11.59 -22.05 44.54
C VAL A 206 -11.13 -20.64 44.87
N ARG A 207 -10.07 -20.52 45.67
CA ARG A 207 -9.54 -19.22 46.15
C ARG A 207 -8.58 -18.54 45.18
N ALA A 208 -7.96 -19.30 44.28
CA ALA A 208 -7.03 -18.80 43.27
C ALA A 208 -7.53 -19.10 41.86
N PHE A 209 -7.16 -18.28 40.89
CA PHE A 209 -7.41 -18.53 39.48
C PHE A 209 -6.09 -18.61 38.71
N ARG A 210 -6.10 -19.41 37.64
CA ARG A 210 -4.95 -19.62 36.76
C ARG A 210 -4.88 -18.51 35.72
N ILE A 211 -3.70 -17.92 35.56
CA ILE A 211 -3.36 -16.99 34.48
C ILE A 211 -2.29 -17.68 33.63
N PRO A 212 -2.54 -17.96 32.35
CA PRO A 212 -1.57 -18.66 31.50
C PRO A 212 -0.32 -17.81 31.25
N ARG A 213 0.80 -18.48 31.00
CA ARG A 213 2.01 -17.92 30.42
C ARG A 213 1.71 -17.40 29.01
N GLY A 214 2.30 -16.27 28.65
CA GLY A 214 2.13 -15.69 27.31
C GLY A 214 2.28 -14.18 27.26
N ILE A 215 2.11 -13.63 26.06
CA ILE A 215 2.20 -12.20 25.80
C ILE A 215 0.91 -11.54 26.27
N THR A 216 1.04 -10.61 27.22
CA THR A 216 -0.07 -9.80 27.71
C THR A 216 -0.29 -8.61 26.79
N ILE A 217 -1.55 -8.37 26.45
CA ILE A 217 -2.05 -7.29 25.61
C ILE A 217 -3.05 -6.50 26.47
N PRO A 218 -2.56 -5.51 27.25
CA PRO A 218 -3.43 -4.70 28.07
C PRO A 218 -4.20 -3.67 27.22
N ALA A 219 -5.41 -3.34 27.64
CA ALA A 219 -6.09 -2.11 27.21
C ALA A 219 -5.94 -1.07 28.32
N TRP A 220 -5.43 0.11 27.98
CA TRP A 220 -5.14 1.19 28.91
C TRP A 220 -6.19 2.29 28.80
N SER A 221 -6.55 2.90 29.92
CA SER A 221 -7.27 4.17 29.95
C SER A 221 -6.32 5.33 29.65
N ASN A 222 -6.87 6.53 29.44
CA ASN A 222 -6.06 7.74 29.23
C ASN A 222 -5.26 8.13 30.50
N GLU A 223 -5.75 7.72 31.67
CA GLU A 223 -5.14 7.92 32.97
C GLU A 223 -4.06 6.85 33.28
N GLY A 224 -3.83 5.90 32.36
CA GLY A 224 -2.82 4.86 32.51
C GLY A 224 -3.27 3.66 33.35
N GLU A 225 -4.57 3.51 33.62
CA GLU A 225 -5.14 2.35 34.30
C GLU A 225 -5.42 1.21 33.33
N CYS A 226 -5.20 -0.03 33.75
CA CYS A 226 -5.52 -1.20 32.94
C CYS A 226 -7.02 -1.52 33.02
N LEU A 227 -7.70 -1.49 31.87
CA LEU A 227 -9.13 -1.79 31.71
C LEU A 227 -9.39 -3.25 31.31
N ARG A 228 -8.37 -3.94 30.79
CA ARG A 228 -8.48 -5.31 30.27
C ARG A 228 -7.10 -5.90 30.06
N ILE A 229 -6.92 -7.21 30.30
CA ILE A 229 -5.70 -7.93 29.90
C ILE A 229 -6.11 -9.16 29.10
N ARG A 230 -5.79 -9.17 27.80
CA ARG A 230 -5.82 -10.41 27.01
C ARG A 230 -4.42 -11.00 26.94
N ILE A 231 -4.35 -12.32 26.91
CA ILE A 231 -3.09 -13.08 26.91
C ILE A 231 -3.07 -13.93 25.65
N ARG A 232 -2.11 -13.65 24.78
CA ARG A 232 -1.76 -14.54 23.67
C ARG A 232 -0.87 -15.65 24.22
N ARG A 233 -1.43 -16.86 24.31
CA ARG A 233 -0.69 -18.02 24.84
C ARG A 233 0.38 -18.48 23.84
N CYS A 234 1.45 -19.07 24.37
CA CYS A 234 2.45 -19.73 23.55
C CYS A 234 1.83 -20.95 22.85
N ASP A 235 2.11 -21.16 21.56
CA ASP A 235 1.56 -22.29 20.80
C ASP A 235 2.03 -23.66 21.30
N ALA A 236 3.13 -23.72 22.06
CA ALA A 236 3.61 -24.94 22.72
C ALA A 236 2.73 -25.33 23.93
N ASP A 237 2.08 -24.37 24.56
CA ASP A 237 1.18 -24.59 25.71
C ASP A 237 -0.26 -24.86 25.27
N ARG A 238 -0.48 -25.08 23.96
CA ARG A 238 -1.81 -25.30 23.36
C ARG A 238 -1.95 -26.72 22.86
N ASP A 239 -3.13 -27.27 23.06
CA ASP A 239 -3.53 -28.53 22.44
C ASP A 239 -3.97 -28.26 20.99
N ARG A 240 -3.08 -28.55 20.04
CA ARG A 240 -3.35 -28.40 18.60
C ARG A 240 -4.46 -29.34 18.10
N SER A 241 -4.73 -30.43 18.83
CA SER A 241 -5.78 -31.38 18.46
C SER A 241 -7.18 -30.95 18.91
N ASN A 242 -7.26 -29.98 19.82
CA ASN A 242 -8.51 -29.45 20.33
C ASN A 242 -8.84 -28.08 19.70
N PRO A 243 -9.79 -28.00 18.74
CA PRO A 243 -10.18 -26.75 18.11
C PRO A 243 -10.76 -25.71 19.07
N LYS A 244 -11.22 -26.16 20.25
CA LYS A 244 -11.79 -25.29 21.30
C LYS A 244 -10.72 -24.73 22.22
N ASP A 245 -9.45 -25.11 22.10
CA ASP A 245 -8.38 -24.61 22.95
C ASP A 245 -7.92 -23.21 22.52
N PRO A 246 -8.32 -22.15 23.27
CA PRO A 246 -8.32 -20.80 22.75
C PRO A 246 -6.91 -20.22 22.70
N LYS A 247 -6.54 -19.65 21.55
CA LYS A 247 -5.26 -18.96 21.34
C LYS A 247 -5.07 -17.75 22.26
N TYR A 248 -6.18 -17.08 22.59
CA TYR A 248 -6.21 -15.92 23.46
C TYR A 248 -7.11 -16.17 24.66
N LEU A 249 -6.65 -15.81 25.85
CA LEU A 249 -7.45 -15.83 27.07
C LEU A 249 -7.60 -14.43 27.66
N LEU A 250 -8.79 -14.10 28.14
CA LEU A 250 -9.05 -12.88 28.88
C LEU A 250 -8.81 -13.13 30.38
N VAL A 251 -8.06 -12.25 31.03
CA VAL A 251 -7.96 -12.27 32.50
C VAL A 251 -9.35 -12.02 33.08
N PRO A 252 -9.90 -12.91 33.93
CA PRO A 252 -11.26 -12.79 34.44
C PRO A 252 -11.51 -11.45 35.12
N GLN A 253 -12.70 -10.89 34.89
CA GLN A 253 -13.19 -9.67 35.48
C GLN A 253 -14.46 -9.93 36.29
N PRO A 254 -14.72 -9.14 37.35
CA PRO A 254 -15.99 -9.16 38.06
C PRO A 254 -17.08 -8.54 37.18
N GLY A 255 -18.27 -9.13 37.17
CA GLY A 255 -19.39 -8.66 36.36
C GLY A 255 -19.21 -8.90 34.86
N GLN A 256 -19.73 -7.98 34.03
CA GLN A 256 -19.60 -8.06 32.58
C GLN A 256 -18.16 -7.71 32.16
N PRO A 257 -17.47 -8.57 31.38
CA PRO A 257 -16.12 -8.28 30.95
C PRO A 257 -16.04 -7.04 30.05
N TYR A 258 -15.05 -6.20 30.30
CA TYR A 258 -14.70 -5.07 29.46
C TYR A 258 -14.24 -5.60 28.10
N SER A 259 -15.09 -5.42 27.09
CA SER A 259 -14.90 -6.00 25.75
C SER A 259 -14.79 -4.93 24.67
N ALA A 260 -14.44 -3.70 25.06
CA ALA A 260 -14.24 -2.62 24.11
C ALA A 260 -13.12 -2.98 23.10
N PRO A 261 -13.30 -2.64 21.81
CA PRO A 261 -12.24 -2.71 20.81
C PRO A 261 -10.97 -1.99 21.24
N LEU A 262 -9.80 -2.45 20.79
CA LEU A 262 -8.57 -1.66 20.94
C LEU A 262 -8.59 -0.57 19.88
N MET A 263 -8.57 0.69 20.32
CA MET A 263 -8.56 1.86 19.45
C MET A 263 -7.25 2.63 19.65
N LEU A 264 -6.46 2.75 18.58
CA LEU A 264 -5.24 3.54 18.52
C LEU A 264 -5.52 4.73 17.59
N PRO A 265 -5.83 5.93 18.12
CA PRO A 265 -6.15 7.10 17.30
C PRO A 265 -4.92 7.63 16.58
N PRO A 266 -5.09 8.22 15.38
CA PRO A 266 -3.98 8.88 14.71
C PRO A 266 -3.52 10.10 15.52
N GLU A 267 -2.22 10.30 15.57
CA GLU A 267 -1.56 11.44 16.21
C GLU A 267 -1.47 12.61 15.23
N ASP A 268 -1.75 13.83 15.70
CA ASP A 268 -1.65 15.08 14.93
C ASP A 268 -2.41 15.11 13.58
N VAL A 269 -3.49 14.33 13.46
CA VAL A 269 -4.37 14.32 12.28
C VAL A 269 -5.78 14.75 12.65
N PRO A 270 -6.35 15.79 12.01
CA PRO A 270 -7.75 16.16 12.20
C PRO A 270 -8.67 14.97 11.91
N PRO A 271 -9.71 14.70 12.73
CA PRO A 271 -10.51 13.48 12.57
C PRO A 271 -11.18 13.33 11.20
N GLU A 272 -11.55 14.44 10.55
CA GLU A 272 -12.10 14.49 9.20
C GLU A 272 -11.10 14.18 8.08
N LEU A 273 -9.79 14.20 8.37
CA LEU A 273 -8.71 13.80 7.47
C LEU A 273 -8.12 12.44 7.84
N ALA A 274 -8.55 11.87 8.97
CA ALA A 274 -8.02 10.62 9.48
C ALA A 274 -8.34 9.45 8.54
N THR A 275 -7.35 8.59 8.33
CA THR A 275 -7.56 7.25 7.82
C THR A 275 -7.50 6.26 8.98
N TRP A 276 -8.45 5.36 9.04
CA TRP A 276 -8.50 4.27 10.02
C TRP A 276 -8.32 2.93 9.34
N VAL A 277 -7.55 2.03 9.95
CA VAL A 277 -7.43 0.63 9.54
C VAL A 277 -8.13 -0.26 10.56
N VAL A 278 -9.07 -1.08 10.11
CA VAL A 278 -9.83 -2.01 10.95
C VAL A 278 -9.30 -3.43 10.74
N VAL A 279 -8.88 -4.07 11.81
CA VAL A 279 -8.32 -5.44 11.83
C VAL A 279 -8.96 -6.29 12.92
N GLU A 280 -8.73 -7.60 12.91
CA GLU A 280 -9.29 -8.49 13.94
C GLU A 280 -8.45 -8.51 15.22
N ALA A 281 -7.12 -8.61 15.13
CA ALA A 281 -6.27 -8.79 16.30
C ALA A 281 -5.58 -7.50 16.77
N GLU A 282 -5.40 -7.37 18.08
CA GLU A 282 -4.77 -6.19 18.69
C GLU A 282 -3.31 -6.01 18.28
N LEU A 283 -2.57 -7.11 18.15
CA LEU A 283 -1.15 -7.05 17.75
C LEU A 283 -1.01 -6.49 16.33
N ASP A 284 -1.94 -6.80 15.44
CA ASP A 284 -1.90 -6.32 14.06
C ASP A 284 -2.28 -4.83 13.99
N ALA A 285 -3.22 -4.39 14.84
CA ALA A 285 -3.55 -2.97 14.98
C ALA A 285 -2.34 -2.15 15.47
N MET A 286 -1.63 -2.66 16.48
CA MET A 286 -0.41 -2.06 17.02
C MET A 286 0.72 -2.04 15.97
N ALA A 287 0.88 -3.12 15.20
CA ALA A 287 1.88 -3.24 14.15
C ALA A 287 1.64 -2.20 13.04
N ILE A 288 0.40 -2.07 12.58
CA ILE A 288 0.00 -1.08 11.56
C ILE A 288 0.22 0.34 12.08
N HIS A 289 -0.29 0.65 13.28
CA HIS A 289 -0.15 1.97 13.87
C HIS A 289 1.33 2.36 14.04
N HIS A 290 2.17 1.42 14.47
CA HIS A 290 3.60 1.65 14.63
C HIS A 290 4.31 1.84 13.28
N ALA A 291 4.06 0.95 12.30
CA ALA A 291 4.66 1.03 10.98
C ALA A 291 4.33 2.36 10.26
N CYS A 292 3.14 2.90 10.49
CA CYS A 292 2.70 4.19 9.94
C CYS A 292 3.11 5.40 10.79
N GLY A 293 3.90 5.21 11.85
CA GLY A 293 4.36 6.27 12.75
C GLY A 293 3.23 7.03 13.43
N GLY A 294 2.11 6.36 13.75
CA GLY A 294 0.94 6.98 14.39
C GLY A 294 0.11 7.89 13.48
N THR A 295 0.45 8.05 12.19
CA THR A 295 -0.26 8.97 11.28
C THR A 295 -1.61 8.43 10.78
N VAL A 296 -1.93 7.18 11.07
CA VAL A 296 -3.21 6.51 10.76
C VAL A 296 -3.76 5.89 12.03
N GLY A 297 -5.08 5.91 12.18
CA GLY A 297 -5.74 5.21 13.27
C GLY A 297 -5.76 3.70 13.00
N ALA A 298 -5.70 2.90 14.05
CA ALA A 298 -5.89 1.45 13.97
C ALA A 298 -6.94 0.99 14.98
N LEU A 299 -7.86 0.13 14.55
CA LEU A 299 -8.94 -0.42 15.36
C LEU A 299 -8.90 -1.94 15.29
N SER A 300 -8.72 -2.62 16.42
CA SER A 300 -8.94 -4.06 16.52
C SER A 300 -10.31 -4.36 17.10
N ILE A 301 -11.14 -5.06 16.33
CA ILE A 301 -12.49 -5.47 16.75
C ILE A 301 -12.51 -6.79 17.54
N LEU A 302 -11.35 -7.39 17.82
CA LEU A 302 -11.15 -8.63 18.58
C LEU A 302 -11.64 -9.91 17.87
N THR A 303 -12.75 -9.83 17.16
CA THR A 303 -13.35 -10.88 16.33
C THR A 303 -14.21 -10.25 15.25
N VAL A 304 -14.22 -10.84 14.06
CA VAL A 304 -15.06 -10.47 12.91
C VAL A 304 -16.54 -10.15 13.21
N ARG A 305 -17.11 -10.75 14.27
CA ARG A 305 -18.52 -10.55 14.65
C ARG A 305 -18.76 -9.28 15.45
N VAL A 306 -17.75 -8.77 16.15
CA VAL A 306 -17.87 -7.58 17.00
C VAL A 306 -17.90 -6.33 16.13
N LYS A 307 -18.74 -5.37 16.51
CA LYS A 307 -18.88 -4.07 15.86
C LYS A 307 -18.22 -2.98 16.70
N PRO A 308 -17.86 -1.82 16.11
CA PRO A 308 -17.33 -0.69 16.84
C PRO A 308 -18.21 -0.30 18.03
N ASP A 309 -17.58 0.03 19.15
CA ASP A 309 -18.24 0.60 20.31
C ASP A 309 -18.57 2.09 20.07
N GLN A 310 -19.16 2.77 21.05
CA GLN A 310 -19.63 4.14 20.89
C GLN A 310 -18.50 5.10 20.51
N LYS A 311 -17.31 4.93 21.11
CA LYS A 311 -16.13 5.77 20.83
C LYS A 311 -15.57 5.50 19.44
N ALA A 312 -15.36 4.23 19.10
CA ALA A 312 -14.86 3.84 17.78
C ALA A 312 -15.85 4.21 16.67
N HIS A 313 -17.15 4.01 16.89
CA HIS A 313 -18.18 4.42 15.93
C HIS A 313 -18.15 5.93 15.67
N ALA A 314 -18.02 6.76 16.71
CA ALA A 314 -17.92 8.21 16.55
C ALA A 314 -16.67 8.63 15.77
N ALA A 315 -15.52 8.00 16.03
CA ALA A 315 -14.27 8.28 15.31
C ALA A 315 -14.34 7.85 13.84
N LEU A 316 -14.79 6.61 13.58
CA LEU A 316 -14.93 6.07 12.23
C LEU A 316 -15.94 6.86 11.39
N SER A 317 -17.04 7.31 12.00
CA SER A 317 -18.08 8.08 11.29
C SER A 317 -17.57 9.42 10.75
N ARG A 318 -16.56 10.02 11.42
CA ARG A 318 -15.91 11.26 10.98
C ARG A 318 -14.75 11.06 10.02
N ALA A 319 -14.17 9.85 9.97
CA ALA A 319 -12.95 9.57 9.22
C ALA A 319 -13.10 9.81 7.71
N ALA A 320 -12.04 10.29 7.06
CA ALA A 320 -11.95 10.44 5.60
C ALA A 320 -12.00 9.08 4.89
N ARG A 321 -11.36 8.06 5.50
CA ARG A 321 -11.22 6.73 4.93
C ARG A 321 -11.19 5.69 6.04
N ILE A 322 -11.86 4.55 5.79
CA ILE A 322 -11.74 3.36 6.63
C ILE A 322 -11.26 2.23 5.72
N LEU A 323 -10.11 1.64 6.04
CA LEU A 323 -9.55 0.46 5.39
C LEU A 323 -9.94 -0.75 6.23
N VAL A 324 -10.82 -1.60 5.69
CA VAL A 324 -11.29 -2.80 6.38
C VAL A 324 -10.39 -3.96 5.96
N ALA A 325 -9.45 -4.29 6.82
CA ALA A 325 -8.40 -5.30 6.65
C ALA A 325 -8.61 -6.46 7.64
N LEU A 326 -9.79 -7.10 7.55
CA LEU A 326 -10.10 -8.30 8.32
C LEU A 326 -9.32 -9.50 7.77
N ASP A 327 -9.18 -10.55 8.58
CA ASP A 327 -8.41 -11.73 8.22
C ASP A 327 -8.94 -12.35 6.91
N VAL A 328 -8.02 -12.74 6.02
CA VAL A 328 -8.36 -13.48 4.81
C VAL A 328 -8.52 -14.95 5.18
N ASP A 329 -9.76 -15.39 5.39
CA ASP A 329 -10.09 -16.80 5.63
C ASP A 329 -10.30 -17.54 4.30
N GLU A 330 -9.91 -18.81 4.26
CA GLU A 330 -10.40 -19.74 3.23
C GLU A 330 -11.90 -19.97 3.41
N ASP A 331 -12.59 -20.19 2.29
CA ASP A 331 -14.00 -20.57 2.33
C ASP A 331 -14.15 -21.86 3.13
N LYS A 332 -14.99 -21.82 4.17
CA LYS A 332 -15.31 -23.00 4.95
C LYS A 332 -16.09 -23.99 4.09
N LYS A 333 -16.10 -25.26 4.50
CA LYS A 333 -16.87 -26.32 3.82
C LYS A 333 -18.37 -26.01 3.69
N ASP A 334 -18.90 -25.11 4.51
CA ASP A 334 -20.28 -24.64 4.48
C ASP A 334 -20.50 -23.43 3.56
N GLY A 335 -19.47 -23.00 2.83
CA GLY A 335 -19.48 -21.85 1.92
C GLY A 335 -19.37 -20.49 2.61
N SER A 336 -19.22 -20.45 3.95
CA SER A 336 -19.06 -19.19 4.69
C SER A 336 -17.61 -18.70 4.69
N ASN A 337 -17.44 -17.38 4.57
CA ASN A 337 -16.15 -16.71 4.69
C ASN A 337 -16.33 -15.54 5.66
N PRO A 338 -15.98 -15.71 6.95
CA PRO A 338 -16.34 -14.73 7.98
C PRO A 338 -15.90 -13.30 7.67
N GLY A 339 -14.69 -13.12 7.13
CA GLY A 339 -14.17 -11.81 6.72
C GLY A 339 -14.99 -11.18 5.58
N ALA A 340 -15.30 -11.97 4.54
CA ALA A 340 -16.13 -11.51 3.42
C ALA A 340 -17.60 -11.25 3.84
N ASP A 341 -18.15 -12.10 4.71
CA ASP A 341 -19.52 -12.00 5.24
C ASP A 341 -19.72 -10.74 6.10
N ALA A 342 -18.65 -10.22 6.71
CA ALA A 342 -18.69 -8.98 7.49
C ALA A 342 -18.72 -7.72 6.61
N TRP A 343 -18.18 -7.77 5.38
CA TRP A 343 -18.01 -6.61 4.50
C TRP A 343 -19.32 -5.86 4.15
N PRO A 344 -20.46 -6.53 3.83
CA PRO A 344 -21.72 -5.84 3.54
C PRO A 344 -22.15 -4.87 4.64
N TRP A 345 -21.94 -5.24 5.91
CA TRP A 345 -22.25 -4.36 7.04
C TRP A 345 -21.35 -3.12 7.04
N TRP A 346 -20.03 -3.28 6.88
CA TRP A 346 -19.09 -2.15 6.85
C TRP A 346 -19.38 -1.17 5.72
N LYS A 347 -19.63 -1.70 4.52
CA LYS A 347 -19.98 -0.90 3.34
C LYS A 347 -21.28 -0.12 3.52
N ARG A 348 -22.28 -0.74 4.16
CA ARG A 348 -23.59 -0.11 4.43
C ARG A 348 -23.51 0.95 5.52
N THR A 349 -22.78 0.67 6.61
CA THR A 349 -22.67 1.58 7.77
C THR A 349 -21.76 2.76 7.49
N TYR A 350 -20.66 2.56 6.76
CA TYR A 350 -19.67 3.60 6.48
C TYR A 350 -19.39 3.74 4.97
N PRO A 351 -19.97 4.75 4.29
CA PRO A 351 -19.76 4.95 2.85
C PRO A 351 -18.29 5.16 2.44
N GLN A 352 -17.46 5.65 3.36
CA GLN A 352 -16.02 5.84 3.19
C GLN A 352 -15.20 4.56 3.35
N ALA A 353 -15.80 3.47 3.82
CA ALA A 353 -15.11 2.19 4.01
C ALA A 353 -14.70 1.57 2.67
N ARG A 354 -13.52 0.95 2.65
CA ARG A 354 -12.98 0.20 1.52
C ARG A 354 -12.51 -1.15 2.04
N LEU A 355 -12.87 -2.21 1.31
CA LEU A 355 -12.29 -3.52 1.52
C LEU A 355 -10.80 -3.42 1.18
N TRP A 356 -9.94 -3.76 2.15
CA TRP A 356 -8.50 -3.54 2.04
C TRP A 356 -7.72 -4.74 2.60
N PRO A 357 -7.79 -5.91 1.91
CA PRO A 357 -7.10 -7.10 2.37
C PRO A 357 -5.58 -6.89 2.31
N VAL A 358 -4.85 -7.67 3.11
CA VAL A 358 -3.40 -7.76 2.99
C VAL A 358 -3.03 -8.35 1.62
N PRO A 359 -1.94 -7.91 0.99
CA PRO A 359 -1.56 -8.37 -0.34
C PRO A 359 -1.02 -9.81 -0.32
N GLU A 360 -0.41 -10.23 0.79
CA GLU A 360 0.12 -11.57 0.99
C GLU A 360 -0.13 -12.05 2.42
N GLY A 361 -0.38 -13.35 2.58
CA GLY A 361 -0.68 -13.96 3.88
C GLY A 361 -2.11 -13.74 4.34
N LYS A 362 -2.40 -14.19 5.57
CA LYS A 362 -3.75 -14.11 6.16
C LYS A 362 -4.04 -12.76 6.83
N ASP A 363 -3.07 -12.26 7.58
CA ASP A 363 -3.19 -11.10 8.46
C ASP A 363 -1.96 -10.16 8.31
N PRO A 364 -2.00 -8.93 8.84
CA PRO A 364 -0.88 -8.00 8.72
C PRO A 364 0.44 -8.52 9.32
N GLY A 365 0.37 -9.32 10.38
CA GLY A 365 1.57 -9.93 10.97
C GLY A 365 2.23 -10.97 10.05
N GLU A 366 1.44 -11.79 9.36
CA GLU A 366 1.92 -12.72 8.34
C GLU A 366 2.42 -12.00 7.09
N ALA A 367 1.72 -10.95 6.64
CA ALA A 367 2.14 -10.13 5.52
C ALA A 367 3.55 -9.56 5.75
N PHE A 368 3.80 -9.01 6.94
CA PHE A 368 5.12 -8.54 7.32
C PHE A 368 6.17 -9.65 7.33
N THR A 369 5.83 -10.83 7.85
CA THR A 369 6.74 -12.01 7.85
C THR A 369 7.14 -12.40 6.43
N ARG A 370 6.28 -12.15 5.43
CA ARG A 370 6.52 -12.39 4.01
C ARG A 370 7.25 -11.25 3.30
N GLY A 371 7.60 -10.17 4.01
CA GLY A 371 8.35 -9.04 3.48
C GLY A 371 7.49 -7.90 2.96
N VAL A 372 6.18 -7.88 3.26
CA VAL A 372 5.30 -6.75 2.93
C VAL A 372 5.64 -5.55 3.80
N ASP A 373 5.86 -4.40 3.15
CA ASP A 373 5.94 -3.11 3.84
C ASP A 373 4.53 -2.66 4.24
N LEU A 374 4.22 -2.79 5.54
CA LEU A 374 2.91 -2.43 6.09
C LEU A 374 2.57 -0.95 5.89
N ALA A 375 3.54 -0.05 6.00
CA ALA A 375 3.31 1.37 5.84
C ALA A 375 2.95 1.69 4.39
N ALA A 376 3.74 1.19 3.43
CA ALA A 376 3.47 1.37 2.00
C ALA A 376 2.10 0.79 1.61
N TRP A 377 1.75 -0.39 2.10
CA TRP A 377 0.44 -1.02 1.88
C TRP A 377 -0.72 -0.17 2.42
N VAL A 378 -0.61 0.37 3.64
CA VAL A 378 -1.65 1.23 4.21
C VAL A 378 -1.75 2.54 3.44
N PHE A 379 -0.62 3.19 3.14
CA PHE A 379 -0.62 4.47 2.44
C PHE A 379 -1.18 4.37 1.02
N ALA A 380 -1.05 3.23 0.34
CA ALA A 380 -1.70 2.99 -0.94
C ALA A 380 -3.24 3.05 -0.89
N GLY A 381 -3.83 2.83 0.30
CA GLY A 381 -5.28 2.95 0.53
C GLY A 381 -5.73 4.32 1.02
N THR A 382 -4.79 5.18 1.41
CA THR A 382 -5.10 6.53 1.88
C THR A 382 -5.51 7.44 0.70
N PRO A 383 -6.47 8.36 0.89
CA PRO A 383 -6.73 9.38 -0.11
C PRO A 383 -5.46 10.19 -0.40
N LEU A 384 -5.13 10.41 -1.67
CA LEU A 384 -4.00 11.24 -2.08
C LEU A 384 -4.01 12.57 -1.31
N ARG A 385 -3.02 12.79 -0.45
CA ARG A 385 -2.78 14.11 0.14
C ARG A 385 -2.38 15.03 -1.01
N MET A 386 -3.25 15.94 -1.44
CA MET A 386 -2.81 17.09 -2.25
C MET A 386 -1.85 17.93 -1.39
N GLY A 387 -0.55 17.66 -1.54
CA GLY A 387 0.56 18.59 -1.32
C GLY A 387 0.87 19.07 0.10
N LYS A 388 2.04 18.68 0.59
CA LYS A 388 3.16 19.64 0.69
C LYS A 388 4.46 18.92 0.34
N ALA A 389 4.88 19.07 -0.91
CA ALA A 389 6.30 19.14 -1.23
C ALA A 389 6.78 20.52 -0.79
N ALA A 390 7.56 20.59 0.29
CA ALA A 390 8.41 21.73 0.60
C ALA A 390 9.48 21.28 1.61
N SER A 391 10.68 21.01 1.06
CA SER A 391 11.99 21.21 1.65
C SER A 391 12.06 21.62 3.14
N VAL A 392 12.66 20.76 3.96
CA VAL A 392 13.43 21.20 5.13
C VAL A 392 14.89 20.84 4.87
N SER A 393 15.49 21.54 3.92
CA SER A 393 16.91 21.90 3.98
C SER A 393 17.00 23.15 4.87
N GLY A 394 17.02 22.93 6.18
CA GLY A 394 17.26 23.98 7.18
C GLY A 394 18.68 23.86 7.70
N GLN A 395 19.63 24.46 6.99
CA GLN A 395 20.98 24.72 7.51
C GLN A 395 20.87 25.48 8.83
N ARG A 396 21.40 24.91 9.91
CA ARG A 396 21.84 25.69 11.08
C ARG A 396 23.22 26.25 10.77
N ASN A 397 23.27 27.54 10.44
CA ASN A 397 24.50 28.32 10.58
C ASN A 397 24.74 28.59 12.06
N GLY A 398 25.97 28.34 12.49
CA GLY A 398 26.49 28.59 13.83
C GLY A 398 28.02 28.46 13.81
N GLU A 399 28.63 29.44 13.16
CA GLU A 399 29.96 30.06 13.38
C GLU A 399 31.11 29.35 14.13
N LYS A 400 32.31 29.60 13.58
CA LYS A 400 33.70 29.48 14.10
C LYS A 400 34.36 28.11 13.88
N THR A 401 35.55 27.96 13.27
CA THR A 401 36.70 28.88 13.07
C THR A 401 37.57 28.42 11.88
N ASP A 402 38.27 29.38 11.29
CA ASP A 402 39.32 29.24 10.28
C ASP A 402 40.38 28.15 10.55
N SER A 403 40.75 27.41 9.51
CA SER A 403 42.15 27.39 9.05
C SER A 403 42.25 26.76 7.66
N ALA A 404 42.82 27.56 6.76
CA ALA A 404 43.22 27.22 5.41
C ALA A 404 44.35 26.18 5.39
N VAL A 405 44.35 25.27 4.41
CA VAL A 405 45.48 25.07 3.48
C VAL A 405 44.92 24.48 2.18
N ALA A 406 45.16 25.19 1.08
CA ALA A 406 44.98 24.71 -0.29
C ALA A 406 46.27 24.07 -0.78
N VAL A 407 46.21 22.91 -1.44
CA VAL A 407 47.17 22.53 -2.50
C VAL A 407 46.45 21.72 -3.58
N SER A 408 46.77 22.06 -4.82
CA SER A 408 46.19 21.63 -6.08
C SER A 408 47.22 20.95 -6.97
N VAL A 409 46.73 20.13 -7.91
CA VAL A 409 47.29 19.80 -9.26
C VAL A 409 48.31 18.65 -9.42
N GLY A 410 48.06 17.82 -10.44
CA GLY A 410 49.04 17.06 -11.26
C GLY A 410 48.63 15.59 -11.47
N ALA A 411 47.99 15.12 -12.56
CA ALA A 411 48.28 15.11 -14.01
C ALA A 411 49.24 13.99 -14.48
N VAL A 412 48.96 13.48 -15.70
CA VAL A 412 49.77 12.59 -16.60
C VAL A 412 49.57 11.08 -16.41
N GLY A 413 49.29 10.21 -17.41
CA GLY A 413 49.10 10.35 -18.87
C GLY A 413 49.64 9.12 -19.65
N LYS A 414 48.87 8.66 -20.66
CA LYS A 414 49.25 7.88 -21.88
C LYS A 414 49.61 6.37 -21.72
N SER A 415 49.39 5.43 -22.67
CA SER A 415 48.80 5.38 -24.03
C SER A 415 48.73 3.93 -24.57
N GLU A 416 47.56 3.53 -25.07
CA GLU A 416 47.26 2.82 -26.34
C GLU A 416 48.19 1.78 -27.00
N SER A 417 47.61 0.61 -27.36
CA SER A 417 47.71 0.00 -28.72
C SER A 417 46.74 -1.19 -28.89
N THR A 418 45.87 -1.15 -29.91
CA THR A 418 45.06 -2.28 -30.45
C THR A 418 45.48 -2.51 -31.91
N PRO A 419 45.50 -3.75 -32.44
CA PRO A 419 44.44 -4.23 -33.35
C PRO A 419 44.19 -5.75 -33.15
N SER A 420 43.14 -6.46 -33.57
CA SER A 420 42.07 -6.31 -34.57
C SER A 420 41.08 -7.48 -34.37
N GLY A 421 39.78 -7.24 -34.55
CA GLY A 421 38.96 -8.19 -35.32
C GLY A 421 38.16 -9.30 -34.62
N GLU A 422 37.59 -9.08 -33.44
CA GLU A 422 36.35 -9.74 -33.01
C GLU A 422 35.49 -8.69 -32.31
N LYS A 423 34.19 -8.62 -32.64
CA LYS A 423 33.23 -7.61 -32.14
C LYS A 423 33.47 -7.28 -30.66
N GLU A 424 34.08 -6.13 -30.38
CA GLU A 424 34.47 -5.71 -29.04
C GLU A 424 33.23 -5.63 -28.14
N ARG A 425 33.08 -6.64 -27.29
CA ARG A 425 32.29 -6.54 -26.07
C ARG A 425 32.85 -5.32 -25.31
N PRO A 426 32.02 -4.47 -24.68
CA PRO A 426 32.53 -3.31 -23.96
C PRO A 426 33.64 -3.80 -23.02
N TYR A 427 34.81 -3.17 -23.06
CA TYR A 427 35.98 -3.51 -22.24
C TYR A 427 35.65 -3.24 -20.77
N PHE A 428 34.79 -4.08 -20.21
CA PHE A 428 34.48 -4.09 -18.81
C PHE A 428 35.74 -4.63 -18.13
N ARG A 429 36.35 -3.85 -17.24
CA ARG A 429 37.33 -4.41 -16.32
C ARG A 429 36.57 -5.44 -15.49
N CYS A 430 36.74 -6.71 -15.80
CA CYS A 430 36.07 -7.79 -15.12
C CYS A 430 36.99 -8.32 -14.03
N TRP A 431 36.60 -8.15 -12.77
CA TRP A 431 37.32 -8.76 -11.66
C TRP A 431 36.81 -10.19 -11.49
N GLN A 432 37.72 -11.16 -11.59
CA GLN A 432 37.40 -12.56 -11.32
C GLN A 432 37.43 -12.75 -9.80
N VAL A 433 36.42 -13.40 -9.23
CA VAL A 433 36.52 -13.89 -7.86
C VAL A 433 37.63 -14.95 -7.87
N PRO A 434 38.63 -14.88 -6.97
CA PRO A 434 39.70 -15.88 -6.90
C PRO A 434 39.12 -17.27 -6.75
N GLU A 435 39.65 -18.25 -7.50
CA GLU A 435 39.13 -19.62 -7.54
C GLU A 435 39.28 -20.36 -6.19
N ASP A 436 40.15 -19.86 -5.31
CA ASP A 436 40.47 -20.37 -3.99
C ASP A 436 39.71 -19.70 -2.84
N ALA A 437 38.94 -18.63 -3.11
CA ALA A 437 38.13 -17.95 -2.10
C ALA A 437 36.97 -18.85 -1.62
N ARG A 438 37.03 -19.27 -0.35
CA ARG A 438 36.04 -20.18 0.26
C ARG A 438 34.92 -19.46 0.99
N SER A 439 35.08 -18.17 1.26
CA SER A 439 34.09 -17.33 1.90
C SER A 439 34.15 -15.89 1.39
N PHE A 440 33.06 -15.13 1.54
CA PHE A 440 33.02 -13.73 1.11
C PHE A 440 33.97 -12.82 1.91
N ALA A 441 34.34 -13.20 3.14
CA ALA A 441 35.28 -12.47 3.98
C ALA A 441 36.70 -12.43 3.37
N GLU A 442 37.05 -13.43 2.57
CA GLU A 442 38.33 -13.52 1.86
C GLU A 442 38.34 -12.63 0.59
N VAL A 443 37.17 -12.15 0.15
CA VAL A 443 37.03 -11.25 -1.00
C VAL A 443 37.20 -9.80 -0.52
N VAL A 444 38.42 -9.27 -0.67
CA VAL A 444 38.72 -7.88 -0.32
C VAL A 444 37.98 -6.93 -1.29
N LEU A 445 36.96 -6.23 -0.79
CA LEU A 445 36.25 -5.18 -1.53
C LEU A 445 37.14 -3.94 -1.68
N PRO A 446 37.17 -3.27 -2.85
CA PRO A 446 37.87 -2.01 -2.98
C PRO A 446 37.23 -0.99 -2.05
N SER A 447 38.02 -0.52 -1.09
CA SER A 447 37.56 0.07 0.15
C SER A 447 36.83 1.40 -0.03
N SER A 448 35.80 1.60 0.82
CA SER A 448 35.15 2.85 1.26
C SER A 448 33.92 3.44 0.54
N ARG A 449 33.30 2.85 -0.51
CA ARG A 449 32.28 3.64 -1.28
C ARG A 449 30.95 3.01 -1.69
N ILE A 450 30.58 1.79 -1.28
CA ILE A 450 29.34 1.15 -1.77
C ILE A 450 28.36 0.93 -0.62
N THR A 451 27.12 1.43 -0.76
CA THR A 451 26.03 1.19 0.20
C THR A 451 25.10 0.08 -0.28
N HIS A 452 24.47 -0.61 0.67
CA HIS A 452 23.55 -1.73 0.47
C HIS A 452 22.44 -1.43 -0.57
N ALA A 453 21.84 -0.24 -0.52
CA ALA A 453 20.76 0.16 -1.42
C ALA A 453 21.20 0.29 -2.90
N ASP A 454 22.47 0.63 -3.15
CA ASP A 454 22.96 0.86 -4.51
C ASP A 454 23.26 -0.46 -5.24
N LEU A 455 23.68 -1.50 -4.52
CA LEU A 455 23.88 -2.85 -5.07
C LEU A 455 22.53 -3.51 -5.46
N LEU A 456 21.51 -3.38 -4.59
CA LEU A 456 20.18 -3.93 -4.86
C LEU A 456 19.50 -3.23 -6.04
N ARG A 457 19.70 -1.91 -6.21
CA ARG A 457 19.14 -1.15 -7.33
C ARG A 457 19.75 -1.56 -8.67
N SER A 458 21.03 -1.91 -8.72
CA SER A 458 21.70 -2.33 -9.95
C SER A 458 21.35 -3.76 -10.38
N LEU A 459 20.98 -4.64 -9.44
CA LEU A 459 20.53 -6.01 -9.69
C LEU A 459 19.11 -6.09 -10.26
N ARG A 460 18.25 -5.09 -10.00
CA ARG A 460 16.83 -5.07 -10.46
C ARG A 460 16.63 -5.08 -11.98
N LYS A 461 17.67 -4.83 -12.79
CA LYS A 461 17.55 -4.65 -14.25
C LYS A 461 18.21 -5.75 -15.09
N ARG A 462 18.83 -6.78 -14.49
CA ARG A 462 19.50 -7.86 -15.24
C ARG A 462 19.26 -9.23 -14.56
N PRO A 463 18.75 -10.25 -15.28
CA PRO A 463 18.48 -11.56 -14.70
C PRO A 463 19.77 -12.36 -14.45
N LEU A 464 19.78 -13.13 -13.35
CA LEU A 464 20.95 -13.77 -12.73
C LEU A 464 21.25 -15.20 -13.24
N ASP A 465 20.55 -15.64 -14.28
CA ASP A 465 20.50 -17.02 -14.78
C ASP A 465 21.51 -17.33 -15.90
N HIS A 466 22.31 -16.34 -16.31
CA HIS A 466 23.37 -16.54 -17.32
C HIS A 466 24.66 -17.12 -16.71
N PRO A 467 25.32 -18.11 -17.34
CA PRO A 467 26.55 -18.74 -16.84
C PRO A 467 27.76 -17.79 -16.71
N ASP A 468 27.65 -16.59 -17.27
CA ASP A 468 28.61 -15.49 -17.16
C ASP A 468 27.96 -14.25 -16.53
N CYS A 469 27.20 -14.43 -15.45
CA CYS A 469 26.51 -13.30 -14.84
C CYS A 469 27.53 -12.27 -14.33
N LEU A 470 27.39 -11.05 -14.86
CA LEU A 470 28.22 -9.90 -14.51
C LEU A 470 27.47 -9.04 -13.50
N VAL A 471 27.96 -8.98 -12.25
CA VAL A 471 27.41 -8.06 -11.25
C VAL A 471 28.04 -6.68 -11.43
N PRO A 472 27.27 -5.63 -11.78
CA PRO A 472 27.80 -4.28 -11.92
C PRO A 472 28.17 -3.66 -10.58
N CYS A 473 29.32 -2.98 -10.51
CA CYS A 473 29.58 -1.99 -9.46
C CYS A 473 29.13 -0.59 -9.91
N PRO A 474 28.10 0.02 -9.31
CA PRO A 474 27.54 1.29 -9.77
C PRO A 474 28.39 2.53 -9.41
N ARG A 475 29.45 2.38 -8.60
CA ARG A 475 30.21 3.52 -8.03
C ARG A 475 31.68 3.55 -8.41
N THR A 476 32.15 2.64 -9.26
CA THR A 476 33.51 2.70 -9.81
C THR A 476 33.53 3.36 -11.17
N ARG A 477 34.56 4.16 -11.44
CA ARG A 477 34.78 4.81 -12.74
C ARG A 477 36.19 4.50 -13.24
N PRO A 478 36.35 3.71 -14.32
CA PRO A 478 35.27 3.06 -15.08
C PRO A 478 34.57 1.97 -14.27
N ALA A 479 33.31 1.66 -14.60
CA ALA A 479 32.54 0.62 -13.94
C ALA A 479 33.21 -0.74 -14.18
N PHE A 480 33.62 -1.41 -13.10
CA PHE A 480 34.13 -2.77 -13.17
C PHE A 480 33.02 -3.76 -12.76
N TRP A 481 33.13 -4.99 -13.28
CA TRP A 481 32.07 -5.99 -13.19
C TRP A 481 32.63 -7.28 -12.60
N TRP A 482 31.87 -7.98 -11.76
CA TRP A 482 32.28 -9.29 -11.25
C TRP A 482 31.71 -10.39 -12.10
N ARG A 483 32.55 -11.30 -12.59
CA ARG A 483 32.10 -12.49 -13.33
C ARG A 483 32.03 -13.67 -12.39
N TYR A 484 30.81 -14.13 -12.13
CA TYR A 484 30.55 -15.37 -11.41
C TYR A 484 30.73 -16.57 -12.36
N ARG A 485 31.59 -17.54 -12.02
CA ARG A 485 31.73 -18.78 -12.82
C ARG A 485 30.80 -19.87 -12.27
N LYS A 486 30.11 -20.57 -13.17
CA LYS A 486 29.11 -21.60 -12.86
C LYS A 486 29.72 -22.97 -12.52
N ASP A 487 31.03 -23.14 -12.66
CA ASP A 487 31.69 -24.45 -12.81
C ASP A 487 31.90 -25.22 -11.49
N CYS A 488 31.06 -25.02 -10.49
CA CYS A 488 31.05 -25.85 -9.28
C CYS A 488 30.25 -27.13 -9.53
N LEU A 489 30.85 -28.09 -10.23
CA LEU A 489 30.15 -29.29 -10.71
C LEU A 489 29.99 -30.41 -9.66
N ARG A 490 30.46 -30.26 -8.41
CA ARG A 490 30.35 -31.32 -7.37
C ARG A 490 30.34 -30.83 -5.91
N CYS A 491 29.34 -30.06 -5.46
CA CYS A 491 29.08 -30.04 -4.01
C CYS A 491 27.59 -29.83 -3.69
N GLY A 492 27.07 -30.68 -2.80
CA GLY A 492 25.71 -30.60 -2.26
C GLY A 492 25.57 -29.48 -1.24
N GLY A 493 25.49 -28.24 -1.70
CA GLY A 493 25.06 -27.10 -0.87
C GLY A 493 26.13 -26.48 0.02
N HIS A 494 27.20 -25.94 -0.57
CA HIS A 494 28.06 -24.97 0.15
C HIS A 494 27.62 -23.50 -0.06
N PRO A 495 27.98 -22.60 0.88
CA PRO A 495 27.27 -21.35 1.21
C PRO A 495 27.45 -20.17 0.24
N LEU A 496 27.93 -20.41 -0.99
CA LEU A 496 28.23 -19.35 -1.96
C LEU A 496 27.34 -19.35 -3.21
N CYS A 497 26.32 -20.21 -3.27
CA CYS A 497 25.15 -19.91 -4.09
C CYS A 497 24.55 -18.59 -3.58
N LEU A 498 24.14 -17.68 -4.47
CA LEU A 498 23.74 -16.30 -4.15
C LEU A 498 22.82 -16.18 -2.92
N THR A 499 21.94 -17.15 -2.70
CA THR A 499 21.08 -17.26 -1.52
C THR A 499 21.85 -17.52 -0.22
N GLY A 500 22.86 -18.41 -0.24
CA GLY A 500 23.76 -18.65 0.89
C GLY A 500 24.66 -17.45 1.21
N LEU A 501 25.08 -16.69 0.19
CA LEU A 501 25.81 -15.44 0.38
C LEU A 501 24.94 -14.41 1.11
N LEU A 502 23.71 -14.21 0.63
CA LEU A 502 22.72 -13.31 1.23
C LEU A 502 22.29 -13.75 2.64
N GLN A 503 22.40 -15.03 2.96
CA GLN A 503 22.05 -15.61 4.27
C GLN A 503 23.25 -15.78 5.21
N SER A 504 24.49 -15.59 4.73
CA SER A 504 25.68 -15.79 5.56
C SER A 504 25.72 -14.76 6.69
N GLN A 505 26.11 -15.22 7.88
CA GLN A 505 26.21 -14.37 9.08
C GLN A 505 27.14 -13.18 8.86
N LEU A 506 28.20 -13.33 8.07
CA LEU A 506 29.14 -12.27 7.71
C LEU A 506 28.48 -11.19 6.82
N PHE A 507 27.61 -11.59 5.88
CA PHE A 507 26.82 -10.65 5.08
C PHE A 507 25.72 -10.00 5.91
N GLN A 508 25.10 -10.72 6.84
CA GLN A 508 24.06 -10.19 7.74
C GLN A 508 24.63 -9.24 8.80
N GLU A 509 25.80 -9.53 9.35
CA GLU A 509 26.54 -8.66 10.28
C GLU A 509 27.09 -7.42 9.56
N ALA A 510 27.57 -7.55 8.32
CA ALA A 510 27.97 -6.40 7.50
C ALA A 510 26.77 -5.57 6.99
N ALA A 511 25.60 -6.19 6.78
CA ALA A 511 24.39 -5.52 6.29
C ALA A 511 23.53 -4.90 7.40
N TYR A 512 23.63 -5.40 8.64
CA TYR A 512 22.74 -5.04 9.75
C TYR A 512 23.44 -4.82 11.11
N GLY A 513 24.78 -4.91 11.18
CA GLY A 513 25.55 -4.68 12.41
C GLY A 513 25.74 -3.20 12.73
N SER A 514 25.45 -2.82 13.97
CA SER A 514 25.57 -1.47 14.51
C SER A 514 26.89 -1.29 15.27
N ALA A 515 28.04 -1.32 14.59
CA ALA A 515 29.30 -0.91 15.22
C ALA A 515 30.32 -0.42 14.19
N ASP A 516 30.89 0.77 14.43
CA ASP A 516 32.15 1.19 13.83
C ASP A 516 33.24 0.21 14.28
N ILE A 517 33.71 -0.64 13.36
CA ILE A 517 34.89 -1.48 13.61
C ILE A 517 36.11 -0.63 13.24
N SER A 518 36.74 -0.05 14.25
CA SER A 518 38.07 0.54 14.14
C SER A 518 39.07 -0.57 13.79
N CYS A 519 39.73 -0.43 12.65
CA CYS A 519 40.71 -1.36 12.14
C CYS A 519 42.07 -1.12 12.83
N GLU A 520 42.19 -1.47 14.11
CA GLU A 520 43.49 -1.63 14.75
C GLU A 520 43.49 -2.90 15.57
N SER A 521 44.57 -3.69 15.40
CA SER A 521 44.91 -4.92 16.10
C SER A 521 44.14 -6.20 15.73
N VAL A 522 44.52 -6.83 14.61
CA VAL A 522 44.66 -8.29 14.58
C VAL A 522 46.02 -8.63 13.99
N HIS A 523 46.97 -8.95 14.88
CA HIS A 523 48.22 -9.59 14.53
C HIS A 523 47.94 -11.00 14.01
N VAL A 524 48.57 -11.32 12.88
CA VAL A 524 48.65 -12.67 12.30
C VAL A 524 49.51 -13.55 13.21
N ALA A 525 48.96 -14.68 13.66
CA ALA A 525 49.76 -15.83 14.08
C ALA A 525 48.97 -17.13 13.92
N GLY A 526 49.54 -18.04 13.11
CA GLY A 526 49.32 -19.49 13.15
C GLY A 526 48.20 -20.02 12.27
#